data_AF-A0A4R4EJK6-F1
#
_entry.id   AF-A0A4R4EJK6-F1
#
_cell.length_a   1.000
_cell.length_b   1.000
_cell.length_c   1.000
_cell.angle_alpha   90.00
_cell.angle_beta   90.00
_cell.angle_gamma   90.00
#
_symmetry.space_group_name_H-M   'P 1'
#
loop_
_entity.id
_entity.type
_entity.pdbx_description
1 polymer ?
#
loop_
_entity_poly.entity_id
_entity_poly.type
_entity_poly.pdbx_seq_one_letter_code
_entity_poly.pdbx_strand_id
1 'polypeptide(L)'
;MFKAPPTAPIDSLEFLGNEKPGPILFQTSQGPRSLPYNSWRILDFDRRTGRIHLVYVNPGNPSFPPSFVLKGEGRHTRLVVGGQTYTGELACGLW
;
A
#
# COMPACT_ATOMS: atom_id res chain seq x y z
N MET A 1 3.90 -7.23 1.99
CA MET A 1 4.19 -6.44 0.77
C MET A 1 3.03 -6.59 -0.19
N PHE A 2 2.57 -5.48 -0.78
CA PHE A 2 1.65 -5.47 -1.91
C PHE A 2 2.44 -5.23 -3.20
N LYS A 3 2.14 -6.00 -4.26
CA LYS A 3 2.69 -5.83 -5.60
C LYS A 3 1.57 -5.45 -6.55
N ALA A 4 1.70 -4.31 -7.20
CA ALA A 4 0.74 -3.84 -8.19
C ALA A 4 1.09 -4.40 -9.59
N PRO A 5 0.13 -4.40 -10.55
CA PRO A 5 0.45 -4.66 -11.94
C PRO A 5 1.31 -3.53 -12.54
N PRO A 6 2.09 -3.77 -13.61
CA PRO A 6 3.00 -2.77 -14.21
C PRO A 6 2.32 -1.49 -14.73
N THR A 7 1.00 -1.48 -14.86
CA THR A 7 0.21 -0.32 -15.31
C THR A 7 -0.21 0.61 -14.17
N ALA A 8 0.05 0.22 -12.92
CA ALA A 8 -0.30 1.03 -11.76
C ALA A 8 0.69 2.18 -11.56
N PRO A 9 0.25 3.33 -11.02
CA PRO A 9 1.14 4.46 -10.70
C PRO A 9 2.01 4.21 -9.46
N ILE A 10 1.86 3.05 -8.81
CA ILE A 10 2.59 2.64 -7.61
C ILE A 10 3.00 1.18 -7.83
N ASP A 11 4.30 0.91 -7.92
CA ASP A 11 4.80 -0.44 -8.22
C ASP A 11 4.54 -1.42 -7.07
N SER A 12 4.84 -0.98 -5.85
CA SER A 12 4.71 -1.81 -4.65
C SER A 12 4.57 -0.98 -3.39
N LEU A 13 3.97 -1.61 -2.37
CA LEU A 13 3.88 -1.08 -1.01
C LEU A 13 4.43 -2.11 -0.03
N GLU A 14 5.35 -1.68 0.83
CA GLU A 14 5.87 -2.50 1.92
C GLU A 14 5.32 -2.01 3.25
N PHE A 15 4.88 -2.94 4.10
CA PHE A 15 4.27 -2.64 5.38
C PHE A 15 5.24 -3.15 6.44
N LEU A 16 5.93 -2.24 7.13
CA LEU A 16 6.81 -2.63 8.23
C LEU A 16 5.98 -2.91 9.48
N GLY A 17 6.43 -3.84 10.33
CA GLY A 17 5.76 -4.20 11.58
C GLY A 17 5.00 -5.53 11.53
N ASN A 18 4.92 -6.20 12.68
CA ASN A 18 4.36 -7.55 12.80
C ASN A 18 2.88 -7.56 13.21
N GLU A 19 2.55 -6.84 14.28
CA GLU A 19 1.22 -6.82 14.90
C GLU A 19 0.54 -5.45 14.79
N LYS A 20 1.35 -4.39 14.70
CA LYS A 20 0.90 -3.03 14.39
C LYS A 20 1.62 -2.56 13.13
N PRO A 21 0.90 -1.91 12.21
CA PRO A 21 1.54 -1.33 11.04
C PRO A 21 2.46 -0.19 11.46
N GLY A 22 3.75 -0.37 11.21
CA GLY A 22 4.77 0.65 11.23
C GLY A 22 4.79 1.45 9.92
N PRO A 23 5.95 2.02 9.55
CA PRO A 23 6.07 2.79 8.32
C PRO A 23 5.64 1.98 7.09
N ILE A 24 4.92 2.63 6.18
CA ILE A 24 4.59 2.08 4.86
C ILE A 24 5.61 2.64 3.88
N LEU A 25 6.31 1.77 3.16
CA LEU A 25 7.29 2.15 2.14
C LEU A 25 6.69 2.01 0.74
N PHE A 26 7.13 2.87 -0.17
CA PHE A 26 6.88 2.79 -1.60
C PHE A 26 8.20 2.88 -2.35
N GLN A 27 8.28 2.22 -3.51
CA GLN A 27 9.50 2.20 -4.31
C GLN A 27 9.66 3.48 -5.13
N THR A 28 10.89 3.98 -5.23
CA THR A 28 11.28 5.06 -6.15
C THR A 28 12.59 4.72 -6.86
N SER A 29 12.97 5.52 -7.86
CA SER A 29 14.26 5.39 -8.53
C SER A 29 15.47 5.62 -7.61
N GLN A 30 15.28 6.33 -6.48
CA GLN A 30 16.31 6.57 -5.47
C GLN A 30 16.29 5.55 -4.32
N GLY A 31 15.44 4.51 -4.43
CA GLY A 31 15.22 3.52 -3.38
C GLY A 31 13.87 3.68 -2.67
N PRO A 32 13.60 2.84 -1.65
CA PRO A 32 12.34 2.88 -0.92
C PRO A 32 12.22 4.15 -0.08
N ARG A 33 11.04 4.78 -0.11
CA ARG A 33 10.70 5.95 0.70
C ARG A 33 9.47 5.66 1.54
N SER A 34 9.40 6.25 2.73
CA SER A 34 8.23 6.11 3.59
C SER A 34 7.13 7.10 3.24
N LEU A 35 5.87 6.65 3.28
CA LEU A 35 4.73 7.54 3.28
C LEU A 35 4.75 8.43 4.52
N PRO A 36 4.41 9.73 4.41
CA PRO A 36 4.40 10.63 5.56
C PRO A 36 3.54 10.10 6.71
N TYR A 37 4.00 10.27 7.95
CA TYR A 37 3.15 9.99 9.11
C TYR A 37 1.87 10.85 9.05
N ASN A 38 0.76 10.29 9.55
CA ASN A 38 -0.57 10.91 9.53
C ASN A 38 -1.20 11.13 8.15
N SER A 39 -0.54 10.73 7.06
CA SER A 39 -1.11 10.76 5.71
C SER A 39 -1.85 9.47 5.33
N TRP A 40 -1.84 8.47 6.21
CA TRP A 40 -2.47 7.19 5.97
C TRP A 40 -3.13 6.64 7.22
N ARG A 41 -4.12 5.76 7.01
CA ARG A 41 -4.82 5.04 8.06
C ARG A 41 -5.17 3.63 7.60
N ILE A 42 -4.87 2.66 8.45
CA ILE A 42 -5.33 1.28 8.27
C ILE A 42 -6.63 1.14 9.04
N LEU A 43 -7.69 0.83 8.31
CA LEU A 43 -9.05 0.65 8.82
C LEU A 43 -9.32 -0.80 9.22
N ASP A 44 -8.68 -1.74 8.52
CA ASP A 44 -8.78 -3.17 8.77
C ASP A 44 -7.50 -3.87 8.33
N PHE A 45 -7.01 -4.80 9.13
CA PHE A 45 -5.84 -5.60 8.83
C PHE A 45 -5.91 -6.93 9.56
N ASP A 46 -5.80 -8.01 8.80
CA ASP A 46 -5.60 -9.35 9.33
C ASP A 46 -4.48 -10.03 8.54
N ARG A 47 -3.35 -10.19 9.21
CA ARG A 47 -2.15 -10.84 8.66
C ARG A 47 -2.41 -12.30 8.28
N ARG A 48 -3.25 -13.03 9.04
CA ARG A 48 -3.48 -14.47 8.83
C ARG A 48 -4.22 -14.74 7.54
N THR A 49 -5.21 -13.90 7.24
CA THR A 49 -6.01 -13.97 6.01
C THR A 49 -5.42 -13.11 4.89
N GLY A 50 -4.43 -12.27 5.18
CA GLY A 50 -3.90 -11.30 4.24
C GLY A 50 -4.95 -10.25 3.86
N ARG A 51 -5.85 -9.92 4.79
CA ARG A 51 -6.88 -8.89 4.60
C ARG A 51 -6.28 -7.53 4.92
N ILE A 52 -6.55 -6.55 4.08
CA ILE A 52 -6.15 -5.16 4.30
C ILE A 52 -7.23 -4.19 3.83
N HIS A 53 -7.36 -3.09 4.57
CA HIS A 53 -8.05 -1.88 4.15
C HIS A 53 -7.24 -0.67 4.62
N LEU A 54 -6.48 -0.09 3.70
CA LEU A 54 -5.64 1.07 3.91
C LEU A 54 -6.17 2.23 3.07
N VAL A 55 -6.21 3.42 3.67
CA VAL A 55 -6.45 4.68 2.98
C VAL A 55 -5.20 5.54 3.12
N TYR A 56 -4.71 6.08 2.01
CA TYR A 56 -3.64 7.06 1.96
C TYR A 56 -4.12 8.33 1.25
N VAL A 57 -3.81 9.48 1.83
CA VAL A 57 -4.10 10.82 1.30
C VAL A 57 -2.77 11.54 1.09
N ASN A 58 -2.47 11.86 -0.17
CA ASN A 58 -1.30 12.67 -0.48
C ASN A 58 -1.47 14.08 0.11
N PRO A 59 -0.50 14.59 0.90
CA PRO A 59 -0.57 15.91 1.53
C PRO A 59 -0.36 17.10 0.56
N GLY A 60 -0.51 16.89 -0.75
CA GLY A 60 -0.29 17.90 -1.79
C GLY A 60 1.15 17.97 -2.30
N ASN A 61 1.97 16.95 -2.07
CA ASN A 61 3.35 16.91 -2.54
C ASN A 61 3.52 15.89 -3.69
N PRO A 62 3.91 16.34 -4.91
CA PRO A 62 4.01 15.49 -6.09
C PRO A 62 5.16 14.47 -6.03
N SER A 63 6.08 14.57 -5.06
CA SER A 63 7.12 13.58 -4.83
C SER A 63 6.61 12.30 -4.14
N PHE A 64 5.35 12.28 -3.72
CA PHE A 64 4.68 11.11 -3.19
C PHE A 64 3.67 10.56 -4.20
N PRO A 65 3.29 9.27 -4.09
CA PRO A 65 2.25 8.71 -4.94
C PRO A 65 0.93 9.48 -4.83
N PRO A 66 0.03 9.40 -5.82
CA PRO A 66 -1.32 9.95 -5.68
C PRO A 66 -2.07 9.30 -4.51
N SER A 67 -3.09 9.97 -3.98
CA SER A 67 -3.98 9.38 -2.96
C SER A 67 -4.57 8.06 -3.44
N PHE A 68 -4.63 7.06 -2.56
CA PHE A 68 -5.08 5.72 -2.92
C PHE A 68 -5.81 5.00 -1.78
N VAL A 69 -6.61 4.01 -2.17
CA VAL A 69 -7.18 3.02 -1.25
C VAL A 69 -6.65 1.65 -1.65
N LEU A 70 -6.11 0.91 -0.68
CA LEU A 70 -5.73 -0.49 -0.87
C LEU A 70 -6.69 -1.36 -0.07
N LYS A 71 -7.44 -2.23 -0.75
CA LYS A 71 -8.45 -3.07 -0.13
C LYS A 71 -8.52 -4.45 -0.76
N GLY A 72 -8.51 -5.48 0.07
CA GLY A 72 -8.80 -6.84 -0.38
C GLY A 72 -8.17 -7.89 0.51
N GLU A 73 -8.03 -9.09 -0.05
CA GLU A 73 -7.57 -10.27 0.66
C GLU A 73 -6.62 -11.07 -0.25
N GLY A 74 -5.39 -11.27 0.22
CA GLY A 74 -4.35 -12.04 -0.48
C GLY A 74 -4.15 -11.61 -1.93
N ARG A 75 -4.32 -12.57 -2.86
CA ARG A 75 -4.13 -12.39 -4.32
C ARG A 75 -5.16 -11.49 -5.01
N HIS A 76 -6.22 -11.10 -4.31
CA HIS A 76 -7.29 -10.25 -4.86
C HIS A 76 -7.31 -8.89 -4.18
N THR A 77 -6.14 -8.30 -3.96
CA THR A 77 -6.02 -6.99 -3.33
C THR A 77 -6.11 -5.90 -4.39
N ARG A 78 -7.04 -4.97 -4.21
CA ARG A 78 -7.33 -3.88 -5.14
C ARG A 78 -6.68 -2.59 -4.66
N LEU A 79 -5.88 -1.98 -5.51
CA LEU A 79 -5.40 -0.61 -5.38
C LEU A 79 -6.29 0.31 -6.19
N VAL A 80 -6.91 1.31 -5.57
CA VAL A 80 -7.74 2.31 -6.24
C VAL A 80 -7.03 3.65 -6.20
N VAL A 81 -6.75 4.23 -7.37
CA VAL A 81 -6.06 5.52 -7.53
C VAL A 81 -6.84 6.38 -8.51
N GLY A 82 -7.28 7.57 -8.09
CA GLY A 82 -8.01 8.49 -8.98
C GLY A 82 -9.26 7.88 -9.65
N GLY A 83 -9.93 6.91 -8.99
CA GLY A 83 -11.08 6.19 -9.54
C GLY A 83 -10.72 4.98 -10.42
N GLN A 84 -9.45 4.78 -10.76
CA GLN A 84 -8.99 3.58 -11.47
C GLN A 84 -8.64 2.47 -10.49
N THR A 85 -8.97 1.21 -10.85
CA THR A 85 -8.71 0.02 -10.02
C THR A 85 -7.64 -0.86 -10.64
N TYR A 86 -6.66 -1.23 -9.83
CA TYR A 86 -5.56 -2.15 -10.18
C TYR A 86 -5.60 -3.34 -9.24
N THR A 87 -5.66 -4.55 -9.77
CA THR A 87 -5.66 -5.77 -8.95
C THR A 87 -4.24 -6.30 -8.85
N GLY A 88 -3.78 -6.52 -7.63
CA GLY A 88 -2.46 -7.05 -7.31
C GLY A 88 -2.51 -8.04 -6.14
N GLU A 89 -1.33 -8.45 -5.70
CA GLU A 89 -1.17 -9.46 -4.66
C GLU A 89 -0.63 -8.84 -3.37
N LEU A 90 -1.30 -9.12 -2.25
CA LEU A 90 -0.78 -8.86 -0.91
C LEU A 90 -0.20 -10.16 -0.33
N ALA A 91 1.09 -10.14 -0.03
CA ALA A 91 1.79 -11.21 0.66
C ALA A 91 2.18 -10.80 2.09
N CYS A 92 1.89 -11.67 3.07
CA CYS A 92 2.14 -11.45 4.49
C CYS A 92 3.12 -12.51 5.07
N GLY A 93 4.35 -12.12 5.44
CA GLY A 93 5.42 -13.01 5.93
C GLY A 93 6.11 -13.84 4.84
N LEU A 94 7.31 -14.42 5.00
CA LEU A 94 8.42 -14.24 5.96
C LEU A 94 9.59 -13.59 5.21
N TRP A 95 10.20 -12.54 5.77
CA TRP A 95 11.64 -12.30 5.56
C TRP A 95 12.36 -12.93 6.74
#